data_AF-A0A7R9T694-F1
#
_entry.id   AF-A0A7R9T694-F1
#
_cell.length_a   1.000
_cell.length_b   1.000
_cell.length_c   1.000
_cell.angle_alpha   90.00
_cell.angle_beta   90.00
_cell.angle_gamma   90.00
#
_symmetry.space_group_name_H-M   'P 1'
#
loop_
_entity.id
_entity.type
_entity.pdbx_description
1 polymer ?
#
loop_
_entity_poly.entity_id
_entity_poly.type
_entity_poly.pdbx_seq_one_letter_code
_entity_poly.pdbx_strand_id
1 'polypeptide(L)'
;MRKRKLTAANLQKRDDGAFFERLYDLENLKQKKLEYGRSSPYRHVYIDPACDEDRLRKVLQELETHLTLSFKETDLFKVLQSVDIASITAESGDVTCENLMALRDDLYSEKFRKSIQTITGCPPLDSRV
;
A
#
# COMPACT_ATOMS: atom_id res chain seq x y z
N MET A 1 -18.38 -14.90 -29.15
CA MET A 1 -17.34 -14.46 -28.20
C MET A 1 -17.86 -13.28 -27.37
N ARG A 2 -18.38 -13.52 -26.17
CA ARG A 2 -18.82 -12.46 -25.25
C ARG A 2 -17.63 -12.09 -24.36
N LYS A 3 -17.07 -10.88 -24.56
CA LYS A 3 -16.13 -10.27 -23.62
C LYS A 3 -16.87 -10.06 -22.29
N ARG A 4 -16.57 -10.85 -21.27
CA ARG A 4 -17.02 -10.58 -19.90
C ARG A 4 -16.30 -9.32 -19.42
N LYS A 5 -16.99 -8.17 -19.50
CA LYS A 5 -16.63 -7.00 -18.70
C LYS A 5 -16.81 -7.43 -17.24
N LEU A 6 -15.74 -7.45 -16.45
CA LEU A 6 -15.88 -7.46 -14.99
C LEU A 6 -16.50 -6.13 -14.62
N THR A 7 -17.81 -6.13 -14.38
CA THR A 7 -18.55 -5.00 -13.85
C THR A 7 -18.08 -4.75 -12.42
N ALA A 8 -17.74 -3.50 -12.10
CA ALA A 8 -17.31 -2.98 -10.80
C ALA A 8 -18.37 -3.12 -9.67
N ALA A 9 -19.36 -4.00 -9.83
CA ALA A 9 -20.57 -4.05 -9.01
C ALA A 9 -20.61 -5.21 -8.00
N ASN A 10 -19.48 -5.87 -7.71
CA ASN A 10 -19.41 -6.93 -6.70
C ASN A 10 -18.34 -6.70 -5.61
N LEU A 11 -17.84 -5.48 -5.45
CA LEU A 11 -17.11 -5.09 -4.24
C LEU A 11 -18.11 -4.68 -3.16
N GLN A 12 -18.82 -5.64 -2.57
CA GLN A 12 -19.55 -5.43 -1.33
C GLN A 12 -18.90 -6.23 -0.21
N LYS A 13 -17.98 -5.57 0.49
CA LYS A 13 -18.01 -5.43 1.94
C LYS A 13 -17.08 -4.28 2.34
N ARG A 14 -17.56 -3.45 3.27
CA ARG A 14 -16.80 -2.36 3.90
C ARG A 14 -15.73 -3.02 4.76
N ASP A 15 -14.52 -3.11 4.23
CA ASP A 15 -13.34 -3.35 5.05
C ASP A 15 -12.91 -2.01 5.65
N ASP A 16 -12.72 -2.00 6.96
CA ASP A 16 -12.23 -0.83 7.70
C ASP A 16 -10.76 -0.50 7.34
N GLY A 17 -10.04 -1.44 6.72
CA GLY A 17 -8.70 -1.26 6.19
C GLY A 17 -8.62 -0.53 4.84
N ALA A 18 -7.44 -0.01 4.51
CA ALA A 18 -7.09 0.60 3.24
C ALA A 18 -6.83 -0.43 2.12
N PHE A 19 -6.32 -1.61 2.45
CA PHE A 19 -6.06 -2.69 1.47
C PHE A 19 -7.26 -3.61 1.27
N PHE A 20 -7.42 -4.15 0.05
CA PHE A 20 -8.47 -5.14 -0.22
C PHE A 20 -8.22 -6.48 0.49
N GLU A 21 -9.26 -7.06 1.07
CA GLU A 21 -9.16 -8.35 1.76
C GLU A 21 -8.68 -9.50 0.86
N ARG A 22 -9.04 -9.46 -0.42
CA ARG A 22 -8.64 -10.46 -1.42
C ARG A 22 -7.12 -10.60 -1.60
N LEU A 23 -6.34 -9.63 -1.14
CA LEU A 23 -4.87 -9.71 -1.16
C LEU A 23 -4.36 -10.84 -0.24
N TYR A 24 -5.16 -11.20 0.76
CA TYR A 24 -4.81 -12.18 1.78
C TYR A 24 -5.38 -13.58 1.49
N ASP A 25 -6.19 -13.71 0.43
CA ASP A 25 -6.73 -15.00 0.00
C ASP A 25 -5.61 -15.98 -0.36
N LEU A 26 -5.72 -17.22 0.11
CA LEU A 26 -4.71 -18.26 -0.11
C LEU A 26 -4.36 -18.45 -1.59
N GLU A 27 -5.36 -18.39 -2.47
CA GLU A 27 -5.15 -18.51 -3.92
C GLU A 27 -4.39 -17.31 -4.49
N ASN A 28 -4.66 -16.10 -4.00
CA ASN A 28 -3.91 -14.90 -4.37
C ASN A 28 -2.45 -15.02 -3.92
N LEU A 29 -2.21 -15.42 -2.66
CA LEU A 29 -0.87 -15.60 -2.12
C LEU A 29 -0.05 -16.64 -2.88
N LYS A 30 -0.66 -17.79 -3.23
CA LYS A 30 0.00 -18.82 -4.05
C LYS A 30 0.37 -18.30 -5.43
N GLN A 31 -0.56 -17.60 -6.08
CA GLN A 31 -0.35 -17.02 -7.40
C GLN A 31 0.78 -15.98 -7.36
N LYS A 32 0.77 -15.08 -6.37
CA LYS A 32 1.81 -14.06 -6.19
C LYS A 32 3.17 -14.66 -5.85
N LYS A 33 3.22 -15.74 -5.07
CA LYS A 33 4.45 -16.51 -4.82
C LYS A 33 5.03 -17.11 -6.09
N LEU A 34 4.18 -17.62 -6.99
CA LEU A 34 4.62 -18.16 -8.28
C LEU A 34 5.16 -17.04 -9.20
N GLU A 35 4.47 -15.90 -9.26
CA GLU A 35 4.93 -14.71 -9.99
C GLU A 35 6.28 -14.23 -9.48
N TYR A 36 6.43 -14.11 -8.15
CA TYR A 36 7.69 -13.79 -7.51
C TYR A 36 8.79 -14.79 -7.90
N GLY A 37 8.51 -16.10 -7.86
CA GLY A 37 9.43 -17.16 -8.25
C GLY A 37 9.75 -17.26 -9.74
N ARG A 38 9.04 -16.55 -10.62
CA ARG A 38 9.30 -16.50 -12.08
C ARG A 38 9.81 -15.15 -12.57
N SER A 39 9.71 -14.12 -11.73
CA SER A 39 10.15 -12.78 -12.04
C SER A 39 11.66 -12.70 -12.33
N SER A 40 11.99 -11.81 -13.27
CA SER A 40 13.31 -11.59 -13.88
C SER A 40 13.41 -10.10 -14.26
N PRO A 41 14.61 -9.47 -14.27
CA PRO A 41 15.95 -10.04 -14.01
C PRO A 41 16.25 -10.28 -12.53
N TYR A 42 15.40 -9.77 -11.63
CA TYR A 42 15.45 -10.01 -10.19
C TYR A 42 14.05 -10.35 -9.67
N ARG A 43 14.03 -10.94 -8.48
CA ARG A 43 12.83 -11.33 -7.75
C ARG A 43 11.98 -10.10 -7.39
N HIS A 44 10.76 -10.02 -7.93
CA HIS A 44 9.79 -8.98 -7.65
C HIS A 44 8.36 -9.51 -7.81
N VAL A 45 7.39 -8.79 -7.23
CA VAL A 45 5.96 -9.10 -7.35
C VAL A 45 5.19 -7.81 -7.55
N TYR A 46 4.17 -7.85 -8.41
CA TYR A 46 3.29 -6.71 -8.68
C TYR A 46 1.91 -6.98 -8.09
N ILE A 47 1.38 -6.05 -7.29
CA ILE A 47 0.07 -6.16 -6.65
C ILE A 47 -0.81 -5.02 -7.17
N ASP A 48 -1.80 -5.37 -7.98
CA ASP A 48 -2.76 -4.43 -8.55
C ASP A 48 -4.11 -5.12 -8.80
N PRO A 49 -5.24 -4.50 -8.43
CA PRO A 49 -5.36 -3.36 -7.51
C PRO A 49 -5.12 -3.76 -6.04
N ALA A 50 -4.33 -2.96 -5.33
CA ALA A 50 -4.02 -3.17 -3.90
C ALA A 50 -5.06 -2.53 -2.95
N CYS A 51 -5.49 -1.30 -3.26
CA CYS A 51 -6.40 -0.51 -2.43
C CYS A 51 -7.56 0.04 -3.27
N ASP A 52 -8.57 0.53 -2.58
CA ASP A 52 -9.67 1.29 -3.18
C ASP A 52 -9.18 2.64 -3.75
N GLU A 53 -9.57 2.93 -4.99
CA GLU A 53 -9.11 4.13 -5.71
C GLU A 53 -9.63 5.41 -5.06
N ASP A 54 -10.88 5.43 -4.61
CA ASP A 54 -11.47 6.61 -3.96
C ASP A 54 -10.77 6.92 -2.63
N ARG A 55 -10.41 5.89 -1.86
CA ARG A 55 -9.56 6.05 -0.66
C ARG A 55 -8.18 6.60 -1.00
N LEU A 56 -7.50 6.07 -2.02
CA LEU A 56 -6.18 6.58 -2.43
C LEU A 56 -6.24 8.04 -2.91
N ARG A 57 -7.34 8.46 -3.56
CA ARG A 57 -7.55 9.87 -3.93
C ARG A 57 -7.68 10.78 -2.72
N LYS A 58 -8.34 10.33 -1.64
CA LYS A 58 -8.40 11.07 -0.37
C LYS A 58 -7.04 11.19 0.28
N VAL A 59 -6.25 10.11 0.28
CA VAL A 59 -4.85 10.15 0.76
C VAL A 59 -4.05 11.17 -0.03
N LEU A 60 -4.16 11.17 -1.37
CA LEU A 60 -3.47 12.15 -2.21
C LEU A 60 -3.90 13.59 -1.87
N GLN A 61 -5.19 13.84 -1.70
CA GLN A 61 -5.70 15.16 -1.32
C GLN A 61 -5.16 15.62 0.04
N GLU A 62 -5.10 14.73 1.03
CA GLU A 62 -4.46 15.02 2.32
C GLU A 62 -2.98 15.35 2.13
N LEU A 63 -2.26 14.58 1.29
CA LEU A 63 -0.84 14.82 1.04
C LEU A 63 -0.58 16.19 0.43
N GLU A 64 -1.37 16.56 -0.59
CA GLU A 64 -1.25 17.85 -1.30
C GLU A 64 -1.62 19.05 -0.42
N THR A 65 -2.59 18.88 0.47
CA THR A 65 -3.09 19.98 1.31
C THR A 65 -2.17 20.22 2.51
N HIS A 66 -1.58 19.15 3.05
CA HIS A 66 -1.02 19.17 4.40
C HIS A 66 0.49 18.95 4.47
N LEU A 67 1.11 18.30 3.48
CA LEU A 67 2.56 18.10 3.53
C LEU A 67 3.32 19.21 2.82
N THR A 68 4.31 19.73 3.54
CA THR A 68 5.35 20.57 2.95
C THR A 68 6.40 19.69 2.30
N LEU A 69 6.72 19.98 1.03
CA LEU A 69 7.78 19.32 0.28
C LEU A 69 9.04 20.20 0.25
N SER A 70 10.20 19.57 0.43
CA SER A 70 11.50 20.21 0.29
C SER A 70 12.26 19.62 -0.87
N PHE A 71 12.83 20.46 -1.72
CA PHE A 71 13.63 20.03 -2.85
C PHE A 71 14.99 19.51 -2.38
N LYS A 72 15.39 18.34 -2.88
CA LYS A 72 16.71 17.74 -2.64
C LYS A 72 17.32 17.26 -3.94
N GLU A 73 18.58 17.63 -4.14
CA GLU A 73 19.38 17.26 -5.28
C GLU A 73 20.72 16.72 -4.79
N THR A 74 21.09 15.56 -5.32
CA THR A 74 22.34 14.86 -5.08
C THR A 74 22.90 14.41 -6.42
N ASP A 75 24.10 13.84 -6.41
CA ASP A 75 24.68 13.16 -7.56
C ASP A 75 23.84 11.95 -8.04
N LEU A 76 23.07 11.33 -7.15
CA LEU A 76 22.24 10.16 -7.45
C LEU A 76 20.79 10.49 -7.87
N PHE A 77 20.22 11.58 -7.37
CA PHE A 77 18.80 11.89 -7.59
C PHE A 77 18.44 13.36 -7.39
N LYS A 78 17.30 13.75 -7.97
CA LYS A 78 16.68 15.08 -7.86
C LYS A 78 15.19 14.90 -7.58
N VAL A 79 14.75 15.18 -6.36
CA VAL A 79 13.38 14.87 -5.89
C VAL A 79 12.79 15.96 -4.99
N LEU A 80 11.47 16.00 -4.90
CA LEU A 80 10.74 16.68 -3.84
C LEU A 80 10.49 15.67 -2.72
N GLN A 81 11.09 15.91 -1.55
CA GLN A 81 10.98 15.03 -0.40
C GLN A 81 10.05 15.66 0.66
N SER A 82 9.08 14.88 1.13
CA SER A 82 8.22 15.25 2.24
C SER A 82 8.88 15.01 3.61
N VAL A 83 8.22 15.45 4.68
CA VAL A 83 8.48 14.90 6.02
C VAL A 83 8.20 13.39 6.04
N ASP A 84 8.82 12.69 6.98
CA ASP A 84 8.63 11.24 7.14
C ASP A 84 7.17 10.95 7.53
N ILE A 85 6.50 10.07 6.79
CA ILE A 85 5.10 9.68 7.06
C ILE A 85 4.99 9.02 8.45
N ALA A 86 6.04 8.36 8.94
CA ALA A 86 6.06 7.82 10.30
C ALA A 86 6.03 8.91 11.39
N SER A 87 6.47 10.14 11.08
CA SER A 87 6.44 11.27 12.02
C SER A 87 5.09 11.98 12.12
N ILE A 88 4.14 11.63 11.25
CA ILE A 88 2.79 12.22 11.23
C ILE A 88 1.95 11.54 12.31
N THR A 89 1.62 12.28 13.37
CA THR A 89 0.74 11.85 14.46
C THR A 89 -0.48 12.77 14.57
N ALA A 90 -1.59 12.22 15.09
CA ALA A 90 -2.83 12.97 15.31
C ALA A 90 -2.66 14.16 16.28
N GLU A 91 -1.60 14.14 17.08
CA GLU A 91 -1.29 15.12 18.13
C GLU A 91 -0.64 16.41 17.59
N SER A 92 -0.31 16.44 16.29
CA SER A 92 0.44 17.53 15.64
C SER A 92 -0.37 18.84 15.49
N GLY A 93 -1.66 18.83 15.82
CA GLY A 93 -2.52 20.01 15.85
C GLY A 93 -2.97 20.50 14.47
N ASP A 94 -4.29 20.71 14.35
CA ASP A 94 -5.05 21.31 13.23
C ASP A 94 -5.28 20.49 11.96
N VAL A 95 -4.48 19.48 11.66
CA VAL A 95 -4.58 18.76 10.38
C VAL A 95 -4.41 17.26 10.56
N THR A 96 -5.51 16.51 10.51
CA THR A 96 -5.49 15.05 10.62
C THR A 96 -5.42 14.42 9.24
N CYS A 97 -4.28 13.81 8.91
CA CYS A 97 -4.14 12.95 7.71
C CYS A 97 -4.67 11.54 8.04
N GLU A 98 -5.97 11.44 8.34
CA GLU A 98 -6.58 10.19 8.82
C GLU A 98 -6.49 9.06 7.79
N ASN A 99 -6.73 9.36 6.50
CA ASN A 99 -6.65 8.35 5.46
C ASN A 99 -5.20 7.90 5.24
N LEU A 100 -4.23 8.83 5.31
CA LEU A 100 -2.80 8.49 5.24
C LEU A 100 -2.36 7.63 6.42
N MET A 101 -2.78 7.96 7.63
CA MET A 101 -2.50 7.17 8.84
C MET A 101 -3.10 5.77 8.73
N ALA A 102 -4.36 5.65 8.31
CA ALA A 102 -5.00 4.36 8.08
C ALA A 102 -4.23 3.52 7.05
N LEU A 103 -3.80 4.11 5.93
CA LEU A 103 -2.98 3.42 4.93
C LEU A 103 -1.62 2.96 5.49
N ARG A 104 -0.96 3.80 6.29
CA ARG A 104 0.30 3.46 6.96
C ARG A 104 0.11 2.28 7.90
N ASP A 105 -0.87 2.36 8.80
CA ASP A 105 -1.10 1.34 9.83
C ASP A 105 -1.44 -0.01 9.19
N ASP A 106 -2.18 0.01 8.08
CA ASP A 106 -2.46 -1.17 7.26
C ASP A 106 -1.21 -1.77 6.60
N LEU A 107 -0.29 -0.92 6.12
CA LEU A 107 0.97 -1.35 5.50
C LEU A 107 1.90 -2.03 6.51
N TYR A 108 1.89 -1.56 7.76
CA TYR A 108 2.65 -2.16 8.86
C TYR A 108 1.88 -3.24 9.63
N SER A 109 0.62 -3.49 9.27
CA SER A 109 -0.22 -4.50 9.91
C SER A 109 0.44 -5.88 9.87
N GLU A 110 0.21 -6.68 10.91
CA GLU A 110 0.70 -8.06 10.96
C GLU A 110 0.21 -8.88 9.76
N LYS A 111 -1.02 -8.60 9.30
CA LYS A 111 -1.65 -9.26 8.17
C LYS A 111 -0.89 -9.02 6.87
N PHE A 112 -0.59 -7.76 6.56
CA PHE A 112 0.21 -7.40 5.39
C PHE A 112 1.63 -7.94 5.49
N ARG A 113 2.27 -7.84 6.66
CA ARG A 113 3.61 -8.40 6.87
C ARG A 113 3.66 -9.92 6.64
N LYS A 114 2.66 -10.67 7.11
CA LYS A 114 2.57 -12.12 6.89
C LYS A 114 2.31 -12.48 5.43
N SER A 115 1.53 -11.69 4.69
CA SER A 115 1.30 -11.93 3.26
C SER A 115 2.59 -11.78 2.46
N ILE A 116 3.37 -10.72 2.72
CA ILE A 116 4.68 -10.50 2.07
C ILE A 116 5.66 -11.63 2.41
N GLN A 117 5.72 -12.07 3.66
CA GLN A 117 6.54 -13.25 4.05
C GLN A 117 6.12 -14.51 3.29
N THR A 118 4.81 -14.74 3.15
CA THR A 118 4.28 -15.90 2.43
C THR A 118 4.67 -15.89 0.95
N ILE A 119 4.57 -14.73 0.31
CA ILE A 119 4.88 -14.52 -1.12
C ILE A 119 6.38 -14.63 -1.38
N THR A 120 7.20 -13.95 -0.59
CA THR A 120 8.64 -13.79 -0.86
C THR A 120 9.52 -14.84 -0.19
N GLY A 121 9.05 -15.47 0.89
CA GLY A 121 9.83 -16.37 1.73
C GLY A 121 10.88 -15.67 2.59
N CYS A 122 10.77 -14.35 2.79
CA CYS A 122 11.69 -13.63 3.66
C CYS A 122 11.50 -14.00 5.15
N PRO A 123 12.51 -13.75 6.01
CA PRO A 123 12.36 -13.89 7.46
C PRO A 123 11.23 -13.02 8.03
N PRO A 124 10.79 -13.28 9.28
CA PRO A 124 9.77 -12.48 9.93
C PRO A 124 10.04 -10.97 9.85
N LEU A 125 9.05 -10.22 9.39
CA LEU A 125 9.10 -8.75 9.31
C LEU A 125 8.62 -8.16 10.63
N ASP A 126 9.40 -7.28 11.23
CA ASP A 126 9.09 -6.63 12.50
C ASP A 126 8.09 -5.47 12.33
N SER A 127 7.30 -5.17 13.36
CA SER A 127 6.52 -3.93 13.44
C SER A 127 7.43 -2.84 13.99
N ARG A 128 8.07 -2.10 13.09
CA ARG A 128 8.94 -0.96 13.46
C ARG A 128 8.18 0.36 13.70
N VAL A 129 6.86 0.30 13.76
CA VAL A 129 5.97 1.43 14.07
C VAL A 129 5.21 1.10 15.33
#